data_AF-A0A8I0ICH4-F1
#
_entry.id   AF-A0A8I0ICH4-F1
#
_cell.length_a   1.000
_cell.length_b   1.000
_cell.length_c   1.000
_cell.angle_alpha   90.00
_cell.angle_beta   90.00
_cell.angle_gamma   90.00
#
_symmetry.space_group_name_H-M   'P 1'
#
loop_
_entity.id
_entity.type
_entity.pdbx_description
1 polymer ?
#
loop_
_entity_poly.entity_id
_entity_poly.type
_entity_poly.pdbx_seq_one_letter_code
_entity_poly.pdbx_strand_id
1 'polypeptide(L)'
;MRSHSALYVDAGYLLSSAATRLTGSSLRRGIEVNYTALISALIEAVQRDSELPLLRVYWYDAARDGKANPAQESIALLPNVKLRLGRIGVDGEQKGVDLRIGLDLVGHSRAGRIDVM
;
A
#
# COMPACT_ATOMS: atom_id res chain seq x y z
N MET A 1 -19.48 -10.60 -16.10
CA MET A 1 -18.66 -9.69 -15.26
C MET A 1 -17.26 -9.63 -15.85
N ARG A 2 -16.64 -8.46 -15.99
CA ARG A 2 -15.24 -8.36 -16.43
C ARG A 2 -14.31 -8.66 -15.25
N SER A 3 -13.25 -9.43 -15.48
CA SER A 3 -12.18 -9.62 -14.51
C SER A 3 -11.46 -8.29 -14.24
N HIS A 4 -11.03 -8.08 -13.00
CA HIS A 4 -10.27 -6.89 -12.59
C HIS A 4 -9.04 -7.33 -11.78
N SER A 5 -8.02 -6.49 -11.75
CA SER A 5 -6.87 -6.65 -10.86
C SER A 5 -7.03 -5.80 -9.60
N ALA A 6 -6.33 -6.17 -8.53
CA ALA A 6 -6.14 -5.34 -7.33
C ALA A 6 -4.67 -5.35 -6.94
N LEU A 7 -4.21 -4.21 -6.44
CA LEU A 7 -2.83 -4.02 -6.02
C LEU A 7 -2.77 -3.91 -4.50
N TYR A 8 -1.89 -4.68 -3.87
CA TYR A 8 -1.63 -4.66 -2.42
C TYR A 8 -0.20 -4.20 -2.23
N VAL A 9 -0.01 -3.00 -1.66
CA VAL A 9 1.30 -2.37 -1.51
C VAL A 9 1.71 -2.38 -0.05
N ASP A 10 2.77 -3.09 0.29
CA ASP A 10 3.50 -2.85 1.53
C ASP A 10 4.37 -1.61 1.35
N ALA A 11 3.90 -0.47 1.86
CA ALA A 11 4.62 0.79 1.80
C ALA A 11 5.96 0.72 2.55
N GLY A 12 6.02 -0.11 3.59
CA GLY A 12 7.22 -0.22 4.39
C GLY A 12 8.34 -0.91 3.66
N TYR A 13 8.03 -2.02 3.02
CA TYR A 13 8.96 -2.71 2.15
C TYR A 13 9.34 -1.87 0.92
N LEU A 14 8.34 -1.30 0.22
CA LEU A 14 8.55 -0.52 -1.01
C LEU A 14 9.50 0.67 -0.78
N LEU A 15 9.18 1.51 0.21
CA LEU A 15 9.94 2.74 0.45
C LEU A 15 11.34 2.47 1.02
N SER A 16 11.48 1.45 1.88
CA SER A 16 12.79 1.09 2.44
C SER A 16 13.70 0.47 1.37
N SER A 17 13.14 -0.31 0.44
CA SER A 17 13.86 -0.85 -0.72
C SER A 17 14.28 0.24 -1.69
N ALA A 18 13.39 1.20 -1.97
CA ALA A 18 13.70 2.36 -2.80
C ALA A 18 14.80 3.23 -2.17
N ALA A 19 14.71 3.53 -0.87
CA ALA A 19 15.73 4.28 -0.15
C ALA A 19 17.10 3.59 -0.21
N THR A 20 17.12 2.26 -0.01
CA THR A 20 18.35 1.47 -0.09
C THR A 20 18.98 1.59 -1.48
N ARG A 21 18.16 1.51 -2.53
CA ARG A 21 18.64 1.59 -3.92
C ARG A 21 19.14 2.99 -4.30
N LEU A 22 18.55 4.04 -3.77
CA LEU A 22 18.90 5.43 -4.10
C LEU A 22 20.03 6.00 -3.25
N THR A 23 20.13 5.56 -1.99
CA THR A 23 21.01 6.21 -0.98
C THR A 23 21.97 5.25 -0.30
N GLY A 24 21.81 3.93 -0.50
CA GLY A 24 22.55 2.90 0.25
C GLY A 24 22.02 2.63 1.66
N SER A 25 20.98 3.36 2.12
CA SER A 25 20.36 3.18 3.44
C SER A 25 18.86 2.89 3.33
N SER A 26 18.34 2.03 4.20
CA SER A 26 16.91 1.73 4.28
C SER A 26 16.07 2.82 4.98
N LEU A 27 16.71 3.92 5.40
CA LEU A 27 16.04 5.04 6.06
C LEU A 27 15.12 5.79 5.09
N ARG A 28 13.80 5.57 5.22
CA ARG A 28 12.77 6.24 4.39
C ARG A 28 12.85 7.78 4.41
N ARG A 29 13.26 8.36 5.54
CA ARG A 29 13.46 9.82 5.67
C ARG A 29 14.60 10.38 4.80
N GLY A 30 15.44 9.50 4.25
CA GLY A 30 16.54 9.87 3.36
C GLY A 30 16.11 10.08 1.90
N ILE A 31 14.83 9.87 1.57
CA ILE A 31 14.29 10.09 0.24
C ILE A 31 13.03 10.96 0.30
N GLU A 32 12.81 11.72 -0.77
CA GLU A 32 11.54 12.39 -1.04
C GLU A 32 10.76 11.57 -2.05
N VAL A 33 9.45 11.42 -1.85
CA VAL A 33 8.60 10.54 -2.66
C VAL A 33 7.46 11.34 -3.24
N ASN A 34 7.39 11.39 -4.57
CA ASN A 34 6.19 11.83 -5.28
C ASN A 34 5.19 10.66 -5.31
N TYR A 35 4.32 10.58 -4.31
CA TYR A 35 3.36 9.48 -4.17
C TYR A 35 2.36 9.39 -5.32
N THR A 36 1.94 10.53 -5.88
CA THR A 36 1.05 10.55 -7.06
C THR A 36 1.71 9.84 -8.23
N ALA A 37 2.93 10.25 -8.59
CA ALA A 37 3.66 9.65 -9.70
C ALA A 37 4.00 8.17 -9.46
N LEU A 38 4.41 7.83 -8.22
CA LEU A 38 4.70 6.45 -7.84
C LEU A 38 3.47 5.55 -7.98
N ILE A 39 2.33 5.97 -7.45
CA ILE A 39 1.10 5.18 -7.51
C ILE A 39 0.63 5.07 -8.95
N SER A 40 0.63 6.14 -9.75
CA SER A 40 0.31 6.07 -11.18
C SER A 40 1.19 5.05 -11.92
N ALA A 41 2.51 5.06 -11.69
CA ALA A 41 3.42 4.11 -12.32
C ALA A 41 3.16 2.65 -11.89
N LEU A 42 2.83 2.41 -10.62
CA LEU A 42 2.45 1.08 -10.13
C LEU A 42 1.14 0.59 -10.77
N ILE A 43 0.15 1.47 -10.90
CA ILE A 43 -1.13 1.16 -11.56
C ILE A 43 -0.87 0.77 -13.02
N GLU A 44 -0.10 1.57 -13.75
CA GLU A 44 0.27 1.29 -15.14
C GLU A 44 1.01 -0.04 -15.29
N ALA A 45 1.94 -0.33 -14.38
CA ALA A 45 2.66 -1.61 -14.36
C ALA A 45 1.71 -2.80 -14.18
N VAL A 46 0.83 -2.75 -13.17
CA VAL A 46 -0.12 -3.84 -12.90
C VAL A 46 -1.09 -4.04 -14.07
N GLN A 47 -1.62 -2.96 -14.65
CA GLN A 47 -2.56 -3.07 -15.77
C GLN A 47 -1.89 -3.61 -17.03
N ARG A 48 -0.64 -3.22 -17.28
CA ARG A 48 0.15 -3.75 -18.41
C ARG A 48 0.44 -5.23 -18.24
N ASP A 49 0.87 -5.65 -17.04
CA ASP A 49 1.30 -7.03 -16.78
C ASP A 49 0.11 -8.00 -16.66
N SER A 50 -1.02 -7.52 -16.12
CA SER A 50 -2.22 -8.36 -15.96
C SER A 50 -3.18 -8.32 -17.16
N GLU A 51 -3.06 -7.30 -18.03
CA GLU A 51 -4.05 -6.98 -19.09
C GLU A 51 -5.48 -6.76 -18.55
N LEU A 52 -5.62 -6.49 -17.25
CA LEU A 52 -6.91 -6.27 -16.58
C LEU A 52 -7.04 -4.84 -16.08
N PRO A 53 -8.27 -4.26 -16.08
CA PRO A 53 -8.51 -2.99 -15.41
C PRO A 53 -8.25 -3.12 -13.90
N LEU A 54 -7.56 -2.13 -13.32
CA LEU A 54 -7.33 -2.08 -11.89
C LEU A 54 -8.58 -1.58 -11.16
N LEU A 55 -9.01 -2.30 -10.13
CA LEU A 55 -10.14 -1.88 -9.29
C LEU A 55 -9.73 -0.98 -8.14
N ARG A 56 -8.64 -1.33 -7.44
CA ARG A 56 -8.19 -0.63 -6.23
C ARG A 56 -6.70 -0.86 -5.96
N VAL A 57 -6.05 0.15 -5.40
CA VAL A 57 -4.77 0.08 -4.71
C VAL A 57 -5.02 0.05 -3.20
N TYR A 58 -4.63 -1.02 -2.52
CA TYR A 58 -4.58 -1.08 -1.07
C TYR A 58 -3.18 -0.70 -0.61
N TRP A 59 -3.06 0.44 0.05
CA TRP A 59 -1.80 0.97 0.55
C TRP A 59 -1.66 0.65 2.03
N TYR A 60 -0.78 -0.28 2.38
CA TYR A 60 -0.56 -0.70 3.75
C TYR A 60 0.64 0.02 4.33
N ASP A 61 0.43 0.76 5.42
CA ASP A 61 1.51 1.48 6.10
C ASP A 61 1.35 1.42 7.62
N ALA A 62 2.44 1.64 8.32
CA ALA A 62 2.47 1.65 9.78
C ALA A 62 2.12 3.05 10.29
N ALA A 63 1.26 3.12 11.31
CA ALA A 63 0.91 4.37 11.98
C ALA A 63 1.18 4.28 13.49
N ARG A 64 1.74 5.35 14.05
CA ARG A 64 1.82 5.53 15.51
C ARG A 64 0.40 5.77 16.02
N ASP A 65 0.00 5.01 17.04
CA ASP A 65 -1.35 5.03 17.63
C ASP A 65 -2.50 4.76 16.65
N GLY A 66 -2.19 4.19 15.47
CA GLY A 66 -3.16 3.96 14.41
C GLY A 66 -3.68 5.24 13.74
N LYS A 67 -3.04 6.40 13.95
CA LYS A 67 -3.41 7.68 13.33
C LYS A 67 -2.55 7.95 12.09
N ALA A 68 -3.20 8.34 11.01
CA ALA A 68 -2.52 8.77 9.80
C ALA A 68 -1.68 10.02 10.10
N ASN A 69 -0.47 10.08 9.54
CA ASN A 69 0.27 11.33 9.45
C ASN A 69 -0.14 12.11 8.17
N PRO A 70 0.23 13.40 8.02
CA PRO A 70 -0.19 14.20 6.86
C PRO A 70 0.17 13.60 5.50
N ALA A 71 1.32 12.92 5.39
CA ALA A 71 1.70 12.23 4.16
C ALA A 71 0.76 11.05 3.87
N GLN A 72 0.43 10.24 4.87
CA GLN A 72 -0.53 9.14 4.76
C GLN A 72 -1.94 9.63 4.41
N GLU A 73 -2.38 10.75 5.01
CA GLU A 73 -3.66 11.39 4.66
C GLU A 73 -3.67 11.84 3.20
N SER A 74 -2.59 12.44 2.71
CA SER A 74 -2.48 12.83 1.31
C SER A 74 -2.55 11.63 0.35
N ILE A 75 -1.96 10.50 0.73
CA ILE A 75 -2.04 9.25 -0.04
C ILE A 75 -3.47 8.70 -0.04
N ALA A 76 -4.18 8.78 1.08
CA ALA A 76 -5.57 8.31 1.19
C ALA A 76 -6.56 9.10 0.30
N LEU A 77 -6.20 10.32 -0.10
CA LEU A 77 -6.99 11.15 -1.00
C LEU A 77 -6.73 10.86 -2.49
N LEU A 78 -5.73 10.04 -2.81
CA LEU A 78 -5.42 9.70 -4.20
C LEU A 78 -6.51 8.79 -4.82
N PRO A 79 -6.82 8.97 -6.11
CA PRO A 79 -7.83 8.15 -6.78
C PRO A 79 -7.52 6.65 -6.67
N ASN A 80 -8.56 5.84 -6.44
CA ASN A 80 -8.50 4.38 -6.36
C ASN A 80 -7.62 3.83 -5.22
N VAL A 81 -7.15 4.66 -4.30
CA VAL A 81 -6.30 4.25 -3.17
C VAL A 81 -7.15 4.04 -1.92
N LYS A 82 -6.91 2.94 -1.21
CA LYS A 82 -7.48 2.63 0.09
C LYS A 82 -6.34 2.46 1.08
N LEU A 83 -6.16 3.46 1.95
CA LEU A 83 -5.16 3.41 3.01
C LEU A 83 -5.56 2.40 4.09
N ARG A 84 -4.62 1.53 4.46
CA ARG A 84 -4.77 0.49 5.48
C ARG A 84 -3.66 0.64 6.52
N LEU A 85 -3.99 1.25 7.66
CA LEU A 85 -3.02 1.48 8.71
C LEU A 85 -2.88 0.27 9.65
N GLY A 86 -1.66 -0.24 9.76
CA GLY A 86 -1.27 -1.16 10.83
C GLY A 86 -0.96 -0.40 12.12
N ARG A 87 -1.38 -0.94 13.27
CA ARG A 87 -0.95 -0.43 14.58
C ARG A 87 0.46 -0.90 14.89
N ILE A 88 1.30 0.01 15.36
CA ILE A 88 2.57 -0.33 15.99
C ILE A 88 2.27 -0.51 17.49
N GLY A 89 2.55 -1.69 18.05
CA GLY A 89 2.33 -1.98 19.47
C GLY A 89 3.21 -1.15 20.40
N VAL A 90 2.77 -0.99 21.65
CA VAL A 90 3.43 -0.16 22.69
C VAL A 90 4.77 -0.76 23.14
N ASP A 91 4.94 -2.08 23.04
CA ASP A 91 6.11 -2.83 23.53
C ASP A 91 7.11 -3.23 22.43
N GLY A 92 7.09 -2.59 21.26
CA GLY A 92 8.05 -2.88 20.18
C GLY A 92 7.80 -4.20 19.42
N GLU A 93 6.79 -4.98 19.81
CA GLU A 93 6.20 -6.04 18.98
C GLU A 93 5.50 -5.41 17.77
N GLN A 94 6.27 -5.23 16.70
CA GLN A 94 5.75 -4.99 15.36
C GLN A 94 5.06 -6.26 14.87
N LYS A 95 3.77 -6.19 14.49
CA LYS A 95 3.15 -7.07 13.48
C LYS A 95 1.66 -6.74 13.30
N GLY A 96 1.37 -5.70 12.54
CA GLY A 96 -0.01 -5.36 12.16
C GLY A 96 -0.25 -5.39 10.65
N VAL A 97 0.76 -5.03 9.86
CA VAL A 97 0.63 -4.82 8.42
C VAL A 97 0.57 -6.17 7.68
N ASP A 98 1.54 -7.07 7.90
CA ASP A 98 1.59 -8.37 7.19
C ASP A 98 0.32 -9.20 7.42
N LEU A 99 -0.12 -9.28 8.68
CA LEU A 99 -1.35 -9.98 9.04
C LEU A 99 -2.57 -9.33 8.36
N ARG A 100 -2.62 -8.00 8.29
CA ARG A 100 -3.71 -7.29 7.61
C ARG A 100 -3.72 -7.56 6.11
N ILE A 101 -2.56 -7.53 5.47
CA ILE A 101 -2.42 -7.88 4.05
C ILE A 101 -2.95 -9.30 3.81
N GLY A 102 -2.52 -10.26 4.62
CA GLY A 102 -2.98 -11.65 4.53
C GLY A 102 -4.50 -11.79 4.71
N LEU A 103 -5.07 -11.13 5.72
CA LEU A 103 -6.52 -11.16 5.98
C LEU A 103 -7.32 -10.52 4.82
N ASP A 104 -6.86 -9.38 4.30
CA ASP A 104 -7.51 -8.71 3.18
C ASP A 104 -7.42 -9.56 1.90
N LEU A 105 -6.27 -10.18 1.61
CA LEU A 105 -6.10 -11.09 0.47
C LEU A 105 -7.07 -12.27 0.53
N VAL A 106 -7.16 -12.94 1.68
CA VAL A 106 -8.09 -14.07 1.89
C VAL A 106 -9.54 -13.60 1.79
N GLY A 107 -9.87 -12.46 2.40
CA GLY A 107 -11.20 -11.88 2.38
C GLY A 107 -11.68 -11.52 0.96
N HIS A 108 -10.86 -10.79 0.20
CA HIS A 108 -11.18 -10.38 -1.17
C HIS A 108 -11.25 -11.56 -2.13
N SER A 109 -10.36 -12.55 -1.97
CA SER A 109 -10.40 -13.79 -2.76
C SER A 109 -11.69 -14.57 -2.51
N ARG A 110 -12.08 -14.76 -1.24
CA ARG A 110 -13.29 -15.49 -0.87
C ARG A 110 -14.57 -14.79 -1.30
N ALA A 111 -14.62 -13.47 -1.21
CA ALA A 111 -15.80 -12.70 -1.60
C ALA A 111 -16.02 -12.66 -3.12
N GLY A 112 -15.01 -13.01 -3.92
CA GLY A 112 -15.02 -12.77 -5.38
C GLY A 112 -15.19 -11.30 -5.74
N ARG A 113 -14.96 -10.41 -4.77
CA ARG A 113 -15.21 -8.97 -4.84
C ARG A 113 -14.13 -8.28 -4.02
N ILE A 114 -13.40 -7.41 -4.70
CA ILE A 114 -12.54 -6.43 -4.06
C ILE A 114 -13.45 -5.22 -3.80
N ASP A 115 -13.45 -4.70 -2.57
CA ASP A 115 -14.39 -3.67 -2.14
C ASP A 115 -14.28 -2.40 -3.01
N VAL A 116 -15.42 -1.87 -3.46
CA VAL A 116 -15.52 -0.68 -4.37
C VAL A 116 -15.94 0.58 -3.60
N MET A 117 -16.36 0.45 -2.33
CA MET A 117 -16.72 1.58 -1.47
C MET A 117 -15.60 2.02 -0.53
#